data_AF-A0A7G8IYB0-F1
#
_entry.id   AF-A0A7G8IYB0-F1
#
_cell.length_a   1.000
_cell.length_b   1.000
_cell.length_c   1.000
_cell.angle_alpha   90.00
_cell.angle_beta   90.00
_cell.angle_gamma   90.00
#
_symmetry.space_group_name_H-M   'P 1'
#
loop_
_entity.id
_entity.type
_entity.pdbx_description
1 polymer ?
#
loop_
_entity_poly.entity_id
_entity_poly.type
_entity_poly.pdbx_seq_one_letter_code
_entity_poly.pdbx_strand_id
1 'polypeptide(L)'
;MDRYQLESCVNPALAVATEQETPFVSLESEIPEVLFNAMKGFIGANPNWDQYQLMSSALARFLYQNGCSERAVTERYLDDLFATPIAASSKQRKGSTTT
;
A
#
# COMPACT_ATOMS: atom_id res chain seq x y z
N MET A 1 -14.70 23.74 9.35
CA MET A 1 -14.09 22.41 9.15
C MET A 1 -13.55 22.35 7.73
N ASP A 2 -12.33 22.85 7.57
CA ASP A 2 -11.63 22.96 6.29
C ASP A 2 -11.17 21.58 5.84
N ARG A 3 -11.88 21.00 4.87
CA ARG A 3 -11.59 19.69 4.25
C ARG A 3 -10.64 19.80 3.04
N TYR A 4 -10.01 20.96 2.84
CA TYR A 4 -9.12 21.26 1.72
C TYR A 4 -7.63 21.14 2.08
N GLN A 5 -7.19 19.99 2.61
CA GLN A 5 -5.75 19.72 2.83
C GLN A 5 -5.36 18.26 2.55
N LEU A 6 -6.00 17.62 1.58
CA LEU A 6 -5.46 16.39 1.00
C LEU A 6 -5.23 16.51 -0.50
N GLU A 7 -4.80 17.70 -0.91
CA GLU A 7 -4.08 17.91 -2.17
C GLU A 7 -2.62 18.10 -1.78
N SER A 8 -1.80 17.05 -1.85
CA SER A 8 -0.34 17.14 -2.08
C SER A 8 0.34 15.80 -1.77
N CYS A 9 0.12 14.80 -2.62
CA CYS A 9 1.11 13.76 -2.94
C CYS A 9 0.88 13.25 -4.38
N VAL A 10 0.47 14.12 -5.30
CA VAL A 10 0.69 13.88 -6.74
C VAL A 10 1.79 14.84 -7.13
N ASN A 11 2.96 14.28 -7.44
CA ASN A 11 4.04 15.05 -8.03
C ASN A 11 3.54 15.58 -9.39
N PRO A 12 3.43 16.90 -9.61
CA PRO A 12 3.03 17.45 -10.91
C PRO A 12 4.04 17.12 -12.02
N ALA A 13 5.23 16.63 -11.67
CA ALA A 13 6.21 16.12 -12.62
C ALA A 13 5.81 14.79 -13.29
N LEU A 14 4.87 14.03 -12.73
CA LEU A 14 4.30 12.84 -13.41
C LEU A 14 3.19 13.19 -14.41
N ALA A 15 2.65 14.41 -14.37
CA ALA A 15 1.51 14.82 -15.18
C ALA A 15 1.89 15.26 -16.62
N VAL A 16 3.18 15.21 -16.98
CA VAL A 16 3.65 15.43 -18.36
C VAL A 16 4.05 14.09 -18.99
N ALA A 17 3.16 13.12 -18.89
CA ALA A 17 3.13 11.98 -19.79
C ALA A 17 1.90 12.20 -20.69
N THR A 18 2.17 12.69 -21.89
CA THR A 18 1.38 12.61 -23.14
C THR A 18 -0.04 12.05 -23.02
N GLU A 19 -1.01 12.77 -23.60
CA GLU A 19 -2.40 12.37 -23.92
C GLU A 19 -2.46 11.16 -24.88
N GLN A 20 -1.76 10.07 -24.57
CA GLN A 20 -2.03 8.77 -25.14
C GLN A 20 -3.10 8.14 -24.26
N GLU A 21 -4.23 7.82 -24.88
CA GLU A 21 -5.37 7.08 -24.32
C GLU A 21 -4.85 5.92 -23.44
N THR A 22 -4.69 6.18 -22.13
CA THR A 22 -4.29 5.13 -21.19
C THR A 22 -5.49 4.20 -21.15
N PRO A 23 -5.38 2.95 -21.65
CA PRO A 23 -6.50 2.02 -21.60
C PRO A 23 -7.00 1.97 -20.16
N PHE A 24 -8.31 2.08 -19.96
CA PHE A 24 -8.89 2.06 -18.62
C PHE A 24 -8.51 0.72 -17.95
N VAL A 25 -7.52 0.76 -17.07
CA VAL A 25 -7.04 -0.45 -16.38
C VAL A 25 -7.94 -0.66 -15.16
N SER A 26 -8.74 -1.72 -15.18
CA SER A 26 -9.47 -2.16 -14.00
C SER A 26 -8.47 -2.63 -12.94
N LEU A 27 -8.47 -1.94 -11.80
CA LEU A 27 -7.67 -2.32 -10.62
C LEU A 27 -8.45 -3.24 -9.66
N GLU A 28 -9.75 -3.45 -9.90
CA GLU A 28 -10.61 -4.31 -9.12
C GLU A 28 -10.66 -5.71 -9.75
N SER A 29 -10.34 -6.73 -8.96
CA SER A 29 -10.39 -8.13 -9.39
C SER A 29 -10.76 -9.02 -8.21
N GLU A 30 -11.56 -10.06 -8.47
CA GLU A 30 -11.89 -11.07 -7.48
C GLU A 30 -10.71 -12.00 -7.23
N ILE A 31 -10.47 -12.34 -5.96
CA ILE A 31 -9.42 -13.28 -5.58
C ILE A 31 -9.94 -14.72 -5.78
N PRO A 32 -9.28 -15.57 -6.59
CA PRO A 32 -9.67 -16.97 -6.74
C PRO A 32 -9.65 -17.72 -5.40
N GLU A 33 -10.61 -18.62 -5.19
CA GLU A 33 -10.80 -19.31 -3.90
C GLU A 33 -9.54 -20.07 -3.43
N VAL A 34 -8.85 -20.71 -4.37
CA VAL A 34 -7.59 -21.44 -4.09
C VAL A 34 -6.53 -20.51 -3.51
N LEU A 35 -6.40 -19.30 -4.06
CA LEU A 35 -5.44 -18.29 -3.58
C LEU A 35 -5.86 -17.75 -2.22
N PHE A 36 -7.16 -17.52 -2.02
CA PHE A 36 -7.69 -17.08 -0.72
C PHE A 36 -7.42 -18.10 0.39
N ASN A 37 -7.63 -19.40 0.11
CA ASN A 37 -7.36 -20.46 1.07
C ASN A 37 -5.86 -20.60 1.36
N ALA A 38 -5.00 -20.49 0.35
CA ALA A 38 -3.55 -20.48 0.53
C ALA A 38 -3.09 -19.28 1.37
N MET A 39 -3.63 -18.08 1.11
CA MET A 39 -3.34 -16.86 1.88
C MET A 39 -3.73 -17.02 3.36
N LYS A 40 -4.94 -17.51 3.64
CA LYS A 40 -5.36 -17.79 5.02
C LYS A 40 -4.44 -18.79 5.72
N GLY A 41 -4.02 -19.85 5.02
CA GLY A 41 -3.07 -20.83 5.54
C GLY A 41 -1.71 -20.22 5.85
N PHE A 42 -1.19 -19.37 4.95
CA PHE A 42 0.09 -18.70 5.13
C PHE A 42 0.07 -17.73 6.32
N ILE A 43 -0.94 -16.86 6.40
CA ILE A 43 -1.11 -15.91 7.51
C ILE A 43 -1.30 -16.65 8.83
N GLY A 44 -2.12 -17.71 8.83
CA GLY A 44 -2.34 -18.52 10.04
C GLY A 44 -1.08 -19.22 10.56
N ALA A 45 -0.12 -19.52 9.68
CA ALA A 45 1.17 -20.10 10.06
C ALA A 45 2.23 -19.06 10.46
N ASN A 46 2.02 -17.78 10.13
CA ASN A 46 3.02 -16.72 10.31
C ASN A 46 2.40 -15.56 11.13
N PRO A 47 2.57 -15.54 12.47
CA PRO A 47 1.88 -14.58 13.36
C PRO A 47 2.29 -13.11 13.16
N ASN A 48 3.39 -12.87 12.45
CA ASN A 48 3.88 -11.51 12.15
C ASN A 48 3.29 -10.95 10.85
N TRP A 49 2.50 -11.73 10.11
CA TRP A 49 1.96 -11.35 8.82
C TRP A 49 0.45 -11.10 8.92
N ASP A 50 0.02 -9.96 8.39
CA ASP A 50 -1.39 -9.65 8.14
C ASP A 50 -1.70 -9.71 6.63
N GLN A 51 -2.97 -9.80 6.26
CA GLN A 51 -3.47 -9.73 4.90
C GLN A 51 -2.89 -8.56 4.12
N TYR A 52 -2.84 -7.36 4.71
CA TYR A 52 -2.32 -6.18 4.04
C TYR A 52 -0.82 -6.28 3.74
N GLN A 53 -0.03 -6.76 4.69
CA GLN A 53 1.41 -6.93 4.50
C GLN A 53 1.71 -7.98 3.44
N LEU A 54 0.96 -9.09 3.44
CA LEU A 54 1.09 -10.12 2.43
C LEU A 54 0.76 -9.60 1.03
N MET A 55 -0.40 -8.95 0.88
CA MET A 55 -0.86 -8.45 -0.41
C MET A 55 0.06 -7.34 -0.94
N SER A 56 0.41 -6.37 -0.11
CA SER A 56 1.30 -5.27 -0.51
C SER A 56 2.70 -5.79 -0.87
N SER A 57 3.25 -6.72 -0.09
CA SER A 57 4.54 -7.35 -0.41
C SER A 57 4.50 -8.14 -1.72
N ALA A 58 3.43 -8.92 -1.95
CA ALA A 58 3.27 -9.69 -3.17
C ALA A 58 3.13 -8.79 -4.41
N LEU A 59 2.32 -7.73 -4.32
CA LEU A 59 2.13 -6.75 -5.39
C LEU A 59 3.42 -5.99 -5.69
N ALA A 60 4.09 -5.47 -4.66
CA ALA A 60 5.32 -4.72 -4.85
C ALA A 60 6.44 -5.59 -5.45
N ARG A 61 6.56 -6.84 -4.99
CA ARG A 61 7.49 -7.82 -5.57
C ARG A 61 7.12 -8.19 -7.01
N PHE A 62 5.84 -8.31 -7.33
CA PHE A 62 5.38 -8.56 -8.69
C PHE A 62 5.75 -7.39 -9.60
N LEU A 63 5.44 -6.15 -9.19
CA LEU A 63 5.77 -4.94 -9.96
C LEU A 63 7.28 -4.82 -10.18
N TYR A 64 8.09 -5.05 -9.14
CA TYR A 64 9.55 -5.02 -9.23
C TYR A 64 10.10 -6.05 -10.24
N GLN A 65 9.63 -7.30 -10.17
CA GLN A 65 10.05 -8.35 -11.10
C GLN A 65 9.65 -8.07 -12.55
N ASN A 66 8.58 -7.30 -12.77
CA ASN A 66 8.09 -6.94 -14.10
C ASN A 66 8.65 -5.61 -14.62
N GLY A 67 9.73 -5.09 -14.01
CA GLY A 67 10.45 -3.91 -14.52
C GLY A 67 9.92 -2.56 -14.01
N CYS A 68 9.00 -2.55 -13.04
CA CYS A 68 8.65 -1.33 -12.33
C CYS A 68 9.86 -0.86 -11.52
N SER A 69 10.52 0.18 -12.00
CA SER A 69 11.75 0.75 -11.42
C SER A 69 11.45 1.85 -10.40
N GLU A 70 10.18 2.00 -10.01
CA GLU A 70 9.75 3.08 -9.14
C GLU A 70 10.26 2.84 -7.71
N ARG A 71 11.06 3.79 -7.22
CA ARG A 71 11.72 3.71 -5.92
C ARG A 71 10.71 3.56 -4.78
N ALA A 72 9.56 4.24 -4.89
CA ALA A 72 8.47 4.17 -3.93
C ALA A 72 7.88 2.76 -3.78
N VAL A 73 7.82 1.96 -4.87
CA VAL A 73 7.33 0.58 -4.83
C VAL A 73 8.31 -0.33 -4.08
N THR A 74 9.62 -0.10 -4.27
CA THR A 74 10.67 -0.85 -3.58
C THR A 74 10.76 -0.47 -2.10
N GLU A 75 10.65 0.81 -1.76
CA GLU A 75 10.59 1.28 -0.38
C GLU A 75 9.37 0.70 0.33
N ARG A 76 8.20 0.74 -0.32
CA ARG A 76 6.98 0.14 0.23
C ARG A 76 7.10 -1.37 0.46
N TYR A 77 7.71 -2.10 -0.48
CA TYR A 77 8.01 -3.53 -0.31
C TYR A 77 8.86 -3.82 0.92
N LEU A 78 9.93 -3.03 1.12
CA LEU A 78 10.84 -3.20 2.25
C LEU A 78 10.15 -2.83 3.57
N ASP A 79 9.35 -1.76 3.58
CA ASP A 79 8.53 -1.41 4.73
C ASP A 79 7.55 -2.53 5.07
N ASP A 80 6.82 -3.11 4.11
CA ASP A 80 5.86 -4.17 4.41
C ASP A 80 6.53 -5.50 4.84
N LEU A 81 7.76 -5.77 4.41
CA LEU A 81 8.55 -6.94 4.83
C LEU A 81 9.22 -6.79 6.19
N PHE A 82 9.74 -5.59 6.48
CA PHE A 82 10.56 -5.31 7.67
C PHE A 82 9.85 -4.39 8.66
N ALA A 83 8.59 -4.03 8.41
CA ALA A 83 7.73 -3.41 9.40
C ALA A 83 7.64 -4.38 10.57
N THR A 84 8.53 -4.16 11.53
CA THR A 84 8.34 -4.52 12.92
C THR A 84 6.87 -4.20 13.24
N PRO A 85 6.13 -5.06 13.98
CA PRO A 85 4.87 -4.62 14.56
C PRO A 85 5.21 -3.46 15.49
N ILE A 86 5.27 -2.24 14.93
CA ILE A 86 5.35 -1.03 15.71
C ILE A 86 4.06 -1.09 16.48
N ALA A 87 4.19 -1.34 17.77
CA ALA A 87 3.13 -1.36 18.73
C ALA A 87 1.97 -0.49 18.25
N ALA A 88 0.78 -1.06 18.24
CA ALA A 88 -0.42 -0.28 18.44
C ALA A 88 -0.16 0.66 19.64
N SER A 89 0.23 1.89 19.35
CA SER A 89 0.46 2.93 20.33
C SER A 89 0.20 4.25 19.64
N SER A 90 -1.10 4.55 19.61
CA SER A 90 -1.58 5.83 20.12
C SER A 90 -0.84 7.06 19.62
N LYS A 91 -1.33 7.62 18.51
CA LYS A 91 -1.44 9.07 18.41
C LYS A 91 -2.89 9.48 18.18
N GLN A 92 -3.77 8.99 19.05
CA GLN A 92 -5.05 9.65 19.30
C GLN A 92 -4.87 10.65 20.43
N ARG A 93 -5.21 11.91 20.13
CA ARG A 93 -5.63 12.98 21.05
C ARG A 93 -4.57 13.56 22.02
N LYS A 94 -4.13 14.77 21.68
CA LYS A 94 -4.27 15.90 22.61
C LYS A 94 -5.16 16.96 21.97
N GLY A 95 -6.43 16.97 22.37
CA GLY A 95 -7.08 18.26 22.58
C GLY A 95 -6.46 18.89 23.82
N SER A 96 -6.10 20.17 23.74
CA SER A 96 -5.92 21.06 24.88
C SER A 96 -6.18 22.47 24.39
N THR A 97 -7.36 22.94 24.77
CA THR A 97 -7.78 24.32 25.03
C THR A 97 -6.73 25.15 25.77
N THR A 98 -6.93 26.48 25.79
CA THR A 98 -6.22 27.58 26.53
C THR A 98 -5.40 28.45 25.57
N THR A 99 -5.60 29.75 25.38
CA THR A 99 -6.28 30.86 26.08
C THR A 99 -6.85 31.84 25.06
#